data_AF-A0A383F6T7-F1
#
_entry.id   AF-A0A383F6T7-F1
#
_cell.length_a   1.000
_cell.length_b   1.000
_cell.length_c   1.000
_cell.angle_alpha   90.00
_cell.angle_beta   90.00
_cell.angle_gamma   90.00
#
_symmetry.space_group_name_H-M   'P 1'
#
loop_
_entity.id
_entity.type
_entity.pdbx_description
1 polymer ?
#
loop_
_entity_poly.entity_id
_entity_poly.type
_entity_poly.pdbx_seq_one_letter_code
_entity_poly.pdbx_strand_id
1 'polypeptide(L)'
;PYDEKCVLIGQPGFDVRARLQGQLFIDQIYAYYGKPVGSGELLVKPNNHDTGTYYSLEYQFDQGDQKALDYGIMVENDEKRAMARWDALRKPLAKMVYDMKGLSDIEDYRRLVLETYRNQINKAINAVNERYEKEYGRL
;
A
#
# COMPACT_ATOMS: atom_id res chain seq x y z
N PRO A 1 2.56 -0.30 -8.44
CA PRO A 1 2.85 0.89 -9.27
C PRO A 1 3.42 0.50 -10.64
N TYR A 2 2.93 1.12 -11.71
CA TYR A 2 3.25 0.71 -13.09
C TYR A 2 4.63 1.18 -13.59
N ASP A 3 5.27 2.17 -12.95
CA ASP A 3 6.63 2.65 -13.28
C ASP A 3 7.73 2.04 -12.39
N GLU A 4 7.41 1.03 -11.58
CA GLU A 4 8.33 0.44 -10.60
C GLU A 4 8.55 -1.06 -10.86
N LYS A 5 9.72 -1.57 -10.47
CA LYS A 5 9.99 -3.01 -10.53
C LYS A 5 9.09 -3.76 -9.53
N CYS A 6 8.50 -4.85 -9.99
CA CYS A 6 7.69 -5.75 -9.17
C CYS A 6 8.33 -7.14 -9.06
N VAL A 7 7.86 -7.91 -8.08
CA VAL A 7 8.23 -9.33 -7.93
C VAL A 7 7.67 -10.10 -9.13
N LEU A 8 8.45 -11.00 -9.70
CA LEU A 8 8.10 -11.75 -10.91
C LEU A 8 7.83 -13.23 -10.61
N ILE A 9 6.91 -13.82 -11.35
CA ILE A 9 6.61 -15.26 -11.30
C ILE A 9 7.92 -16.05 -11.49
N GLY A 10 8.10 -17.11 -10.70
CA GLY A 10 9.30 -17.94 -10.73
C GLY A 10 10.42 -17.50 -9.79
N GLN A 11 10.31 -16.34 -9.15
CA GLN A 11 11.24 -15.96 -8.07
C GLN A 11 10.93 -16.71 -6.76
N PRO A 12 11.94 -16.98 -5.91
CA PRO A 12 11.71 -17.56 -4.58
C PRO A 12 10.73 -16.72 -3.75
N GLY A 13 9.80 -17.40 -3.08
CA GLY A 13 8.76 -16.77 -2.25
C GLY A 13 7.85 -15.81 -3.01
N PHE A 14 7.68 -16.01 -4.33
CA PHE A 14 6.87 -15.14 -5.19
C PHE A 14 5.47 -14.87 -4.61
N ASP A 15 4.79 -15.90 -4.14
CA ASP A 15 3.44 -15.83 -3.60
C ASP A 15 3.32 -14.90 -2.39
N VAL A 16 4.23 -15.04 -1.42
CA VAL A 16 4.26 -14.19 -0.22
C VAL A 16 4.65 -12.76 -0.61
N ARG A 17 5.70 -12.61 -1.43
CA ARG A 17 6.25 -11.29 -1.81
C ARG A 17 5.27 -10.51 -2.69
N ALA A 18 4.57 -11.15 -3.62
CA ALA A 18 3.56 -10.52 -4.45
C ALA A 18 2.35 -10.06 -3.62
N ARG A 19 1.89 -10.86 -2.66
CA ARG A 19 0.82 -10.45 -1.73
C ARG A 19 1.23 -9.27 -0.87
N LEU A 20 2.45 -9.25 -0.35
CA LEU A 20 2.98 -8.13 0.43
C LEU A 20 3.07 -6.84 -0.41
N GLN A 21 3.58 -6.92 -1.65
CA GLN A 21 3.61 -5.75 -2.54
C GLN A 21 2.19 -5.28 -2.91
N GLY A 22 1.27 -6.21 -3.16
CA GLY A 22 -0.13 -5.89 -3.42
C GLY A 22 -0.77 -5.15 -2.24
N GLN A 23 -0.57 -5.64 -1.01
CA GLN A 23 -1.08 -4.98 0.19
C GLN A 23 -0.47 -3.59 0.39
N LEU A 24 0.84 -3.43 0.19
CA LEU A 24 1.49 -2.12 0.25
C LEU A 24 0.90 -1.12 -0.76
N PHE A 25 0.51 -1.61 -1.94
CA PHE A 25 -0.10 -0.76 -2.97
C PHE A 25 -1.54 -0.39 -2.62
N ILE A 26 -2.33 -1.32 -2.07
CA ILE A 26 -3.66 -1.01 -1.48
C ILE A 26 -3.53 0.06 -0.40
N ASP A 27 -2.57 -0.10 0.52
CA ASP A 27 -2.33 0.88 1.57
C ASP A 27 -1.95 2.26 0.99
N GLN A 28 -1.25 2.30 -0.15
CA GLN A 28 -0.93 3.55 -0.86
C GLN A 28 -2.21 4.19 -1.40
N ILE A 29 -3.05 3.42 -2.09
CA ILE A 29 -4.34 3.90 -2.60
C ILE A 29 -5.15 4.50 -1.45
N TYR A 30 -5.26 3.81 -0.32
CA TYR A 30 -5.98 4.31 0.85
C TYR A 30 -5.37 5.58 1.45
N ALA A 31 -4.06 5.75 1.42
CA ALA A 31 -3.42 6.97 1.92
C ALA A 31 -3.72 8.21 1.04
N TYR A 32 -3.84 8.03 -0.27
CA TYR A 32 -4.09 9.14 -1.19
C TYR A 32 -5.56 9.38 -1.47
N TYR A 33 -6.38 8.32 -1.56
CA TYR A 33 -7.77 8.40 -1.99
C TYR A 33 -8.79 8.07 -0.88
N GLY A 34 -8.32 7.72 0.31
CA GLY A 34 -9.17 7.22 1.39
C GLY A 34 -9.62 5.78 1.13
N LYS A 35 -10.39 5.21 2.06
CA LYS A 35 -11.00 3.89 1.88
C LYS A 35 -12.24 3.99 0.98
N PRO A 36 -12.56 2.94 0.21
CA PRO A 36 -13.78 2.87 -0.57
C PRO A 36 -15.01 3.05 0.31
N VAL A 37 -16.04 3.63 -0.28
CA VAL A 37 -17.36 3.84 0.34
C VAL A 37 -18.34 2.87 -0.33
N GLY A 38 -19.37 2.43 0.42
CA GLY A 38 -20.36 1.50 -0.11
C GLY A 38 -19.86 0.05 -0.13
N SER A 39 -20.22 -0.68 -1.19
CA SER A 39 -19.87 -2.09 -1.42
C SER A 39 -18.44 -2.33 -1.93
N GLY A 40 -17.69 -1.26 -2.21
CA GLY A 40 -16.37 -1.33 -2.81
C GLY A 40 -15.28 -1.88 -1.90
N GLU A 41 -14.43 -2.75 -2.44
CA GLU A 41 -13.27 -3.30 -1.74
C GLU A 41 -12.08 -3.49 -2.69
N LEU A 42 -10.88 -3.15 -2.21
CA LEU A 42 -9.62 -3.51 -2.87
C LEU A 42 -9.06 -4.80 -2.27
N LEU A 43 -8.66 -5.73 -3.12
CA LEU A 43 -8.05 -6.99 -2.72
C LEU A 43 -6.87 -7.38 -3.60
N VAL A 44 -6.03 -8.28 -3.08
CA VAL A 44 -5.04 -9.00 -3.87
C VAL A 44 -5.58 -10.38 -4.23
N LYS A 45 -5.85 -10.62 -5.51
CA LYS A 45 -6.46 -11.87 -5.98
C LYS A 45 -5.45 -12.77 -6.66
N PRO A 46 -5.42 -14.08 -6.34
CA PRO A 46 -4.68 -15.07 -7.11
C PRO A 46 -5.40 -15.35 -8.43
N ASN A 47 -4.66 -15.34 -9.52
CA ASN A 47 -5.14 -15.71 -10.86
C ASN A 47 -4.27 -16.82 -11.43
N ASN A 48 -4.91 -17.95 -11.75
CA ASN A 48 -4.22 -19.12 -12.30
C ASN A 48 -3.93 -18.91 -13.79
N HIS A 49 -2.72 -19.24 -14.21
CA HIS A 49 -2.27 -19.23 -15.60
C HIS A 49 -1.40 -20.47 -15.86
N ASP A 50 -1.17 -20.80 -17.13
CA ASP A 50 -0.39 -21.98 -17.55
C ASP A 50 1.05 -21.96 -16.99
N THR A 51 1.54 -20.77 -16.65
CA THR A 51 2.88 -20.51 -16.11
C THR A 51 2.93 -20.42 -14.58
N GLY A 52 1.83 -20.74 -13.91
CA GLY A 52 1.65 -20.63 -12.46
C GLY A 52 0.60 -19.60 -12.05
N THR A 53 0.45 -19.38 -10.74
CA THR A 53 -0.48 -18.38 -10.20
C THR A 53 0.20 -17.03 -10.12
N TYR A 54 -0.37 -16.00 -10.76
CA TYR A 54 0.02 -14.61 -10.55
C TYR A 54 -0.96 -13.92 -9.60
N TYR A 55 -0.59 -12.73 -9.13
CA TYR A 55 -1.42 -11.94 -8.22
C TYR A 55 -1.73 -10.59 -8.85
N SER A 56 -3.00 -10.20 -8.85
CA SER A 56 -3.49 -8.89 -9.28
C SER A 56 -4.04 -8.12 -8.08
N LEU A 57 -3.99 -6.79 -8.18
CA LEU A 57 -4.83 -5.93 -7.34
C LEU A 57 -6.13 -5.71 -8.10
N GLU A 58 -7.25 -6.01 -7.46
CA GLU A 58 -8.59 -5.85 -8.03
C GLU A 58 -9.43 -4.92 -7.17
N TYR A 59 -10.35 -4.20 -7.80
CA TYR A 59 -11.42 -3.47 -7.14
C TYR A 59 -12.74 -4.15 -7.46
N GLN A 60 -13.42 -4.62 -6.42
CA GLN A 60 -14.70 -5.32 -6.55
C GLN A 60 -15.80 -4.52 -5.86
N PHE A 61 -16.96 -4.44 -6.49
CA PHE A 61 -18.11 -3.69 -6.00
C PHE A 61 -19.42 -4.23 -6.61
N ASP A 62 -20.55 -3.92 -5.98
CA ASP A 62 -21.87 -4.16 -6.56
C ASP A 62 -22.12 -3.14 -7.68
N GLN A 63 -22.40 -3.61 -8.91
CA GLN A 63 -22.64 -2.74 -10.06
C GLN A 63 -23.84 -1.79 -9.89
N GLY A 64 -24.77 -2.09 -8.96
CA GLY A 64 -25.85 -1.18 -8.60
C GLY A 64 -25.45 -0.05 -7.63
N ASP A 65 -24.26 -0.11 -7.04
CA ASP A 65 -23.77 0.87 -6.07
C ASP A 65 -22.96 1.98 -6.74
N GLN A 66 -23.63 3.09 -7.02
CA GLN A 66 -23.01 4.25 -7.65
C GLN A 66 -21.83 4.83 -6.84
N LYS A 67 -21.87 4.78 -5.51
CA LYS A 67 -20.77 5.34 -4.69
C LYS A 67 -19.50 4.53 -4.81
N ALA A 68 -19.63 3.20 -4.91
CA ALA A 68 -18.50 2.33 -5.13
C ALA A 68 -17.93 2.51 -6.55
N LEU A 69 -18.80 2.59 -7.57
CA LEU A 69 -18.38 2.90 -8.94
C LEU A 69 -17.59 4.23 -9.01
N ASP A 70 -18.12 5.29 -8.41
CA ASP A 70 -17.48 6.61 -8.39
C ASP A 70 -16.10 6.57 -7.72
N TYR A 71 -15.95 5.81 -6.63
CA TYR A 71 -14.65 5.61 -5.99
C TYR A 71 -13.67 4.87 -6.91
N GLY A 72 -14.11 3.79 -7.56
CA GLY A 72 -13.29 3.03 -8.50
C GLY A 72 -12.74 3.92 -9.63
N ILE A 73 -13.63 4.69 -10.26
CA ILE A 73 -13.27 5.65 -11.33
C ILE A 73 -12.29 6.71 -10.81
N MET A 74 -12.52 7.26 -9.61
CA MET A 74 -11.62 8.25 -9.01
C MET A 74 -10.20 7.70 -8.83
N VAL A 75 -10.05 6.47 -8.33
CA VAL A 75 -8.75 5.83 -8.15
C VAL A 75 -8.10 5.51 -9.50
N GLU A 76 -8.89 5.00 -10.47
CA GLU A 76 -8.40 4.65 -11.81
C GLU A 76 -7.89 5.87 -12.60
N ASN A 77 -8.59 7.02 -12.49
CA ASN A 77 -8.17 8.27 -13.10
C ASN A 77 -6.84 8.82 -12.53
N ASP A 78 -6.47 8.39 -11.31
CA ASP A 78 -5.26 8.77 -10.59
C ASP A 78 -4.90 10.27 -10.68
N GLU A 79 -5.86 11.18 -10.43
CA GLU A 79 -5.63 12.63 -10.54
C GLU A 79 -4.49 13.15 -9.65
N LYS A 80 -4.24 12.47 -8.50
CA LYS A 80 -3.14 12.79 -7.58
C LYS A 80 -1.78 12.28 -8.06
N ARG A 81 -1.73 11.56 -9.19
CA ARG A 81 -0.53 10.96 -9.79
C ARG A 81 0.25 10.12 -8.80
N ALA A 82 -0.46 9.36 -7.98
CA ALA A 82 0.07 8.59 -6.88
C ALA A 82 0.25 7.11 -7.22
N MET A 83 -0.20 6.63 -8.39
CA MET A 83 -0.16 5.20 -8.76
C MET A 83 1.04 4.80 -9.62
N ALA A 84 1.74 5.77 -10.23
CA ALA A 84 2.92 5.49 -11.04
C ALA A 84 4.05 4.84 -10.23
N ARG A 85 4.35 5.41 -9.04
CA ARG A 85 5.52 5.07 -8.23
C ARG A 85 5.17 4.84 -6.77
N TRP A 86 6.06 4.17 -6.04
CA TRP A 86 5.94 4.06 -4.60
C TRP A 86 6.15 5.42 -3.94
N ASP A 87 5.31 5.74 -2.95
CA ASP A 87 5.52 6.91 -2.12
C ASP A 87 6.72 6.74 -1.17
N ALA A 88 7.11 7.83 -0.51
CA ALA A 88 8.27 7.83 0.37
C ALA A 88 8.16 6.85 1.55
N LEU A 89 6.95 6.51 1.99
CA LEU A 89 6.71 5.60 3.10
C LEU A 89 6.85 4.14 2.66
N ARG A 90 6.29 3.82 1.50
CA ARG A 90 6.12 2.44 1.01
C ARG A 90 7.28 2.00 0.13
N LYS A 91 8.01 2.93 -0.49
CA LYS A 91 9.21 2.63 -1.29
C LYS A 91 10.26 1.79 -0.54
N PRO A 92 10.70 2.13 0.69
CA PRO A 92 11.65 1.28 1.41
C PRO A 92 11.08 -0.11 1.73
N LEU A 93 9.79 -0.20 2.09
CA LEU A 93 9.11 -1.47 2.36
C LEU A 93 9.03 -2.34 1.10
N ALA A 94 8.61 -1.77 -0.02
CA ALA A 94 8.50 -2.45 -1.30
C ALA A 94 9.86 -2.90 -1.83
N LYS A 95 10.92 -2.10 -1.62
CA LYS A 95 12.30 -2.49 -1.93
C LYS A 95 12.74 -3.68 -1.10
N MET A 96 12.45 -3.68 0.20
CA MET A 96 12.78 -4.81 1.07
C MET A 96 12.08 -6.09 0.61
N VAL A 97 10.76 -6.03 0.34
CA VAL A 97 10.00 -7.17 -0.21
C VAL A 97 10.58 -7.65 -1.54
N TYR A 98 11.03 -6.74 -2.40
CA TYR A 98 11.69 -7.09 -3.65
C TYR A 98 13.05 -7.77 -3.42
N ASP A 99 13.81 -7.37 -2.41
CA ASP A 99 15.14 -7.92 -2.15
C ASP A 99 15.12 -9.22 -1.32
N MET A 100 13.99 -9.58 -0.68
CA MET A 100 13.83 -10.81 0.10
C MET A 100 14.31 -12.06 -0.64
N LYS A 101 15.10 -12.88 0.06
CA LYS A 101 15.66 -14.16 -0.40
C LYS A 101 15.12 -15.36 0.35
N GLY A 102 14.60 -15.17 1.57
CA GLY A 102 14.05 -16.25 2.39
C GLY A 102 12.97 -15.79 3.37
N LEU A 103 12.27 -16.75 3.97
CA LEU A 103 11.22 -16.48 4.97
C LEU A 103 11.77 -15.80 6.23
N SER A 104 13.07 -15.97 6.54
CA SER A 104 13.75 -15.25 7.63
C SER A 104 13.65 -13.74 7.49
N ASP A 105 13.60 -13.23 6.26
CA ASP A 105 13.57 -11.80 5.96
C ASP A 105 12.20 -11.16 6.31
N ILE A 106 11.19 -11.98 6.64
CA ILE A 106 9.87 -11.53 7.09
C ILE A 106 9.97 -10.85 8.46
N GLU A 107 10.82 -11.33 9.38
CA GLU A 107 10.97 -10.70 10.69
C GLU A 107 11.61 -9.32 10.58
N ASP A 108 12.60 -9.17 9.71
CA ASP A 108 13.21 -7.87 9.43
C ASP A 108 12.19 -6.94 8.77
N TYR A 109 11.32 -7.45 7.89
CA TYR A 109 10.25 -6.67 7.29
C TYR A 109 9.22 -6.20 8.33
N ARG A 110 8.79 -7.09 9.23
CA ARG A 110 7.89 -6.74 10.34
C ARG A 110 8.49 -5.64 11.21
N ARG A 111 9.79 -5.74 11.52
CA ARG A 111 10.52 -4.72 12.27
C ARG A 111 10.53 -3.38 11.55
N LEU A 112 10.89 -3.37 10.26
CA LEU A 112 10.94 -2.14 9.46
C LEU A 112 9.57 -1.47 9.35
N VAL A 113 8.50 -2.25 9.20
CA VAL A 113 7.11 -1.76 9.24
C VAL A 113 6.86 -1.02 10.56
N LEU A 114 7.10 -1.66 11.70
CA LEU A 114 6.88 -1.05 13.01
C LEU A 114 7.69 0.23 13.22
N GLU A 115 8.96 0.26 12.81
CA GLU A 115 9.83 1.44 12.87
C GLU A 115 9.31 2.58 11.99
N THR A 116 8.89 2.25 10.77
CA THR A 116 8.35 3.21 9.80
C THR A 116 7.09 3.90 10.35
N TYR A 117 6.14 3.13 10.88
CA TYR A 117 4.92 3.69 11.47
C TYR A 117 5.18 4.42 12.79
N ARG A 118 6.09 3.92 13.64
CA ARG A 118 6.51 4.64 14.87
C ARG A 118 7.06 6.02 14.55
N ASN A 119 7.91 6.13 13.53
CA ASN A 119 8.47 7.40 13.10
C ASN A 119 7.39 8.38 12.60
N GLN A 120 6.37 7.89 11.90
CA GLN A 120 5.23 8.71 11.48
C GLN A 120 4.39 9.19 12.66
N ILE A 121 4.10 8.30 13.63
CA ILE A 121 3.38 8.67 14.86
C ILE A 121 4.14 9.75 15.62
N ASN A 122 5.46 9.59 15.81
CA ASN A 122 6.28 10.58 16.50
C ASN A 122 6.30 11.93 15.76
N LYS A 123 6.38 11.92 14.42
CA LYS A 123 6.27 13.15 13.61
C LYS A 123 4.92 13.84 13.80
N ALA A 124 3.83 13.08 13.81
CA ALA A 124 2.49 13.62 14.02
C ALA A 124 2.33 14.21 15.42
N ILE A 125 2.81 13.52 16.46
CA ILE A 125 2.82 14.03 17.84
C ILE A 125 3.60 15.34 17.93
N ASN A 126 4.82 15.38 17.37
CA ASN A 126 5.64 16.59 17.38
C ASN A 126 4.95 17.74 16.65
N ALA A 127 4.34 17.50 15.49
CA ALA A 127 3.60 18.54 14.76
C ALA A 127 2.40 19.09 15.54
N VAL A 128 1.69 18.24 16.29
CA VAL A 128 0.60 18.67 17.19
C VAL A 128 1.15 19.49 18.36
N ASN A 129 2.23 19.03 19.00
CA ASN A 129 2.87 19.74 20.11
C ASN A 129 3.38 21.12 19.66
N GLU A 130 4.06 21.21 18.52
CA GLU A 130 4.51 22.49 17.95
C GLU A 130 3.35 23.44 17.68
N ARG A 131 2.20 22.92 17.22
CA ARG A 131 1.00 23.73 17.02
C ARG A 131 0.42 24.20 18.35
N TYR A 132 0.37 23.32 19.36
CA TYR A 132 -0.09 23.66 20.70
C TYR A 132 0.78 24.72 21.36
N GLU A 133 2.11 24.58 21.30
CA GLU A 133 3.06 25.56 21.83
C GLU A 133 2.91 26.93 21.16
N LYS A 134 2.61 26.97 19.86
CA LYS A 134 2.35 28.22 19.13
C LYS A 134 1.05 28.90 19.57
N GLU A 135 0.02 28.12 19.92
CA GLU A 135 -1.32 28.63 20.21
C GLU A 135 -1.50 28.99 21.70
N TYR A 136 -0.91 28.21 22.61
CA TYR A 136 -1.13 28.32 24.05
C TYR A 136 0.13 28.63 24.86
N GLY A 137 1.28 28.79 24.20
CA GLY A 137 2.57 28.91 24.87
C GLY A 137 3.15 27.55 25.26
N ARG A 138 4.41 27.56 25.68
CA ARG A 138 5.14 26.34 26.04
C ARG A 138 4.55 25.73 27.32
N LEU A 139 4.29 24.42 27.32
CA LEU A 139 4.03 23.65 28.53
C LEU A 139 5.24 23.67 29.48
#